data_AF-A0A354HYB6-F1
#
_entry.id   AF-A0A354HYB6-F1
#
_cell.length_a   1.000
_cell.length_b   1.000
_cell.length_c   1.000
_cell.angle_alpha   90.00
_cell.angle_beta   90.00
_cell.angle_gamma   90.00
#
_symmetry.space_group_name_H-M   'P 1'
#
loop_
_entity.id
_entity.type
_entity.pdbx_description
1 polymer ?
#
loop_
_entity_poly.entity_id
_entity_poly.type
_entity_poly.pdbx_seq_one_letter_code
_entity_poly.pdbx_strand_id
1 'polypeptide(L)'
;MPLYLTIDRGNTEAKITLWDGTILVDSMICRDVTAAVLRDFIDGRDVSAAIYCSVARDSDRLPSALGEVVPRVLRLDHSLPLPIKIGYATPSTLGADRIAAAAGAWCDRPGSPVLVVDAGTAVTYDYVSADGVFHGGNIAPGISMQLEALHRYTARLPRVPYPEHPVRDFADRYMGWDTPSAITLGALYGIVGAIDYYRRRLGADTRVVLGGGCAHTVAPLCTFPVEADEHLASKGLNRILLYNEDK
;
A
#
# COMPACT_ATOMS: atom_id res chain seq x y z
N MET A 1 11.38 -25.51 -0.65
CA MET A 1 9.93 -25.26 -0.77
C MET A 1 9.75 -24.27 -1.91
N PRO A 2 8.68 -24.37 -2.70
CA PRO A 2 8.45 -23.44 -3.80
C PRO A 2 8.30 -22.01 -3.27
N LEU A 3 8.98 -21.05 -3.90
CA LEU A 3 8.83 -19.64 -3.57
C LEU A 3 7.78 -18.98 -4.46
N TYR A 4 7.23 -17.87 -3.97
CA TYR A 4 6.23 -17.07 -4.66
C TYR A 4 6.72 -15.64 -4.85
N LEU A 5 6.45 -15.08 -6.02
CA LEU A 5 6.83 -13.72 -6.36
C LEU A 5 5.60 -12.81 -6.37
N THR A 6 5.68 -11.64 -5.76
CA THR A 6 4.65 -10.61 -5.94
C THR A 6 5.23 -9.31 -6.42
N ILE A 7 4.51 -8.66 -7.35
CA ILE A 7 4.90 -7.37 -7.93
C ILE A 7 3.74 -6.39 -7.79
N ASP A 8 3.96 -5.34 -6.99
CA ASP A 8 3.06 -4.20 -6.87
C ASP A 8 3.65 -3.02 -7.68
N ARG A 9 3.01 -2.69 -8.80
CA ARG A 9 3.44 -1.61 -9.70
C ARG A 9 2.58 -0.36 -9.48
N GLY A 10 3.11 0.56 -8.69
CA GLY A 10 2.60 1.91 -8.54
C GLY A 10 2.96 2.84 -9.71
N ASN A 11 2.55 4.11 -9.60
CA ASN A 11 2.83 5.12 -10.63
C ASN A 11 4.32 5.48 -10.77
N THR A 12 5.09 5.36 -9.68
CA THR A 12 6.48 5.83 -9.62
C THR A 12 7.47 4.68 -9.63
N GLU A 13 7.18 3.62 -8.87
CA GLU A 13 8.08 2.49 -8.61
C GLU A 13 7.29 1.18 -8.57
N ALA A 14 7.99 0.06 -8.76
CA ALA A 14 7.51 -1.28 -8.49
C ALA A 14 8.18 -1.83 -7.23
N LYS A 15 7.39 -2.48 -6.39
CA LYS A 15 7.89 -3.29 -5.28
C LYS A 15 7.81 -4.76 -5.67
N ILE A 16 8.97 -5.43 -5.71
CA ILE A 16 9.10 -6.85 -5.99
C ILE A 16 9.40 -7.54 -4.67
N THR A 17 8.69 -8.62 -4.36
CA THR A 17 8.89 -9.37 -3.11
C THR A 17 8.84 -10.86 -3.35
N LEU A 18 9.67 -11.58 -2.61
CA LEU A 18 9.80 -13.03 -2.66
C LEU A 18 9.32 -13.64 -1.35
N TRP A 19 8.53 -14.71 -1.43
CA TRP A 19 7.85 -15.32 -0.29
C TRP A 19 8.09 -16.82 -0.23
N ASP A 20 8.28 -17.35 0.99
CA ASP A 20 8.19 -18.78 1.30
C ASP A 20 6.91 -19.02 2.09
N GLY A 21 5.88 -19.56 1.42
CA GLY A 21 4.51 -19.54 1.93
C GLY A 21 4.08 -18.12 2.26
N THR A 22 3.96 -17.79 3.55
CA THR A 22 3.54 -16.46 4.03
C THR A 22 4.69 -15.65 4.62
N ILE A 23 5.91 -16.18 4.61
CA ILE A 23 7.11 -15.55 5.16
C ILE A 23 7.79 -14.75 4.06
N LEU A 24 8.06 -13.47 4.32
CA LEU A 24 8.83 -12.62 3.43
C LEU A 24 10.30 -13.08 3.45
N VAL A 25 10.84 -13.41 2.28
CA VAL A 25 12.22 -13.86 2.10
C VAL A 25 13.11 -12.71 1.66
N ASP A 26 12.64 -11.92 0.69
CA ASP A 26 13.44 -10.86 0.07
C ASP A 26 12.52 -9.80 -0.54
N SER A 27 13.04 -8.58 -0.70
CA SER A 27 12.32 -7.51 -1.38
C SER A 27 13.23 -6.49 -2.02
N MET A 28 12.78 -5.90 -3.12
CA MET A 28 13.44 -4.78 -3.75
C MET A 28 12.42 -3.78 -4.32
N ILE A 29 12.88 -2.55 -4.48
CA ILE A 29 12.15 -1.49 -5.17
C ILE A 29 12.92 -1.15 -6.44
N CYS A 30 12.23 -1.07 -7.57
CA CYS A 30 12.85 -0.63 -8.83
C CYS A 30 11.87 0.15 -9.70
N ARG A 31 12.41 0.97 -10.61
CA ARG A 31 11.59 1.75 -11.54
C ARG A 31 11.27 1.01 -12.83
N ASP A 32 12.12 0.11 -13.28
CA ASP A 32 11.89 -0.67 -14.49
C ASP A 32 11.99 -2.17 -14.16
N VAL A 33 10.93 -2.90 -14.46
CA VAL A 33 10.84 -4.34 -14.18
C VAL A 33 11.04 -5.07 -15.49
N THR A 34 12.22 -5.66 -15.65
CA THR A 34 12.60 -6.44 -16.84
C THR A 34 12.89 -7.88 -16.45
N ALA A 35 12.87 -8.81 -17.40
CA ALA A 35 13.22 -10.20 -17.14
C ALA A 35 14.65 -10.35 -16.59
N ALA A 36 15.59 -9.49 -16.99
CA ALA A 36 16.94 -9.47 -16.43
C ALA A 36 16.93 -9.09 -14.94
N VAL A 37 16.26 -8.00 -14.59
CA VAL A 37 16.10 -7.58 -13.18
C VAL A 37 15.43 -8.67 -12.35
N LEU A 38 14.42 -9.35 -12.90
CA LEU A 38 13.75 -10.44 -12.21
C LEU A 38 14.65 -11.66 -12.03
N ARG A 39 15.44 -12.04 -13.04
CA ARG A 39 16.40 -13.16 -12.92
C ARG A 39 17.48 -12.86 -11.88
N ASP A 40 18.02 -11.65 -11.88
CA ASP A 40 19.03 -11.21 -10.92
C ASP A 40 18.44 -11.20 -9.50
N PHE A 41 17.20 -10.71 -9.33
CA PHE A 41 16.53 -10.74 -8.04
C PHE A 41 16.17 -12.16 -7.60
N ILE A 42 15.74 -13.05 -8.50
CA ILE A 42 15.42 -14.43 -8.14
C ILE A 42 16.69 -15.22 -7.79
N ASP A 43 17.83 -14.91 -8.41
CA ASP A 43 19.15 -15.49 -8.13
C ASP A 43 19.13 -17.04 -8.10
N GLY A 44 18.51 -17.65 -9.13
CA GLY A 44 18.42 -19.10 -9.28
C GLY A 44 17.51 -19.82 -8.27
N ARG A 45 16.80 -19.09 -7.40
CA ARG A 45 15.81 -19.65 -6.47
C ARG A 45 14.60 -20.21 -7.23
N ASP A 46 14.04 -21.31 -6.75
CA ASP A 46 12.89 -21.99 -7.37
C ASP A 46 11.57 -21.24 -7.07
N VAL A 47 11.08 -20.48 -8.06
CA VAL A 47 9.84 -19.70 -7.95
C VAL A 47 8.74 -20.40 -8.76
N SER A 48 7.68 -20.83 -8.08
CA SER A 48 6.60 -21.62 -8.71
C SER A 48 5.50 -20.76 -9.31
N ALA A 49 5.19 -19.61 -8.72
CA ALA A 49 4.17 -18.73 -9.24
C ALA A 49 4.44 -17.27 -8.89
N ALA A 50 3.91 -16.39 -9.73
CA ALA A 50 3.95 -14.96 -9.53
C ALA A 50 2.55 -14.38 -9.60
N ILE A 51 2.29 -13.33 -8.81
CA ILE A 51 1.11 -12.48 -8.97
C ILE A 51 1.54 -11.02 -9.08
N TYR A 52 0.84 -10.24 -9.89
CA TYR A 52 1.12 -8.81 -9.99
C TYR A 52 -0.15 -7.97 -10.06
N CYS A 53 -0.05 -6.73 -9.62
CA CYS A 53 -0.98 -5.66 -9.94
C CYS A 53 -0.22 -4.47 -10.53
N SER A 54 -0.92 -3.65 -11.32
CA SER A 54 -0.37 -2.40 -11.83
C SER A 54 -1.44 -1.34 -11.97
N VAL A 55 -1.14 -0.14 -11.46
CA VAL A 55 -1.92 1.08 -11.70
C VAL A 55 -1.21 2.06 -12.64
N ALA A 56 0.02 1.76 -13.05
CA ALA A 56 0.77 2.53 -14.04
C ALA A 56 0.24 2.34 -15.47
N ARG A 57 0.36 3.37 -16.30
CA ARG A 57 -0.11 3.39 -17.71
C ARG A 57 0.71 2.49 -18.65
N ASP A 58 1.96 2.15 -18.31
CA ASP A 58 2.89 1.36 -19.15
C ASP A 58 3.01 -0.11 -18.69
N SER A 59 1.91 -0.74 -18.25
CA SER A 59 1.95 -2.09 -17.64
C SER A 59 2.15 -3.25 -18.61
N ASP A 60 2.19 -3.00 -19.92
CA ASP A 60 2.05 -4.04 -20.95
C ASP A 60 3.25 -5.00 -21.06
N ARG A 61 4.41 -4.63 -20.51
CA ARG A 61 5.63 -5.45 -20.57
C ARG A 61 5.79 -6.42 -19.40
N LEU A 62 5.12 -6.16 -18.29
CA LEU A 62 5.27 -6.92 -17.06
C LEU A 62 4.85 -8.41 -17.17
N PRO A 63 3.73 -8.76 -17.85
CA PRO A 63 3.34 -10.16 -18.01
C PRO A 63 4.38 -10.96 -18.81
N SER A 64 4.92 -10.37 -19.88
CA SER A 64 5.95 -11.02 -20.70
C SER A 64 7.24 -11.23 -19.91
N ALA A 65 7.71 -10.22 -19.18
CA ALA A 65 8.90 -10.32 -18.35
C ALA A 65 8.77 -11.40 -17.26
N LEU A 66 7.59 -11.50 -16.63
CA LEU A 66 7.29 -12.52 -15.62
C LEU A 66 7.21 -13.93 -16.23
N GLY A 67 6.58 -14.07 -17.41
CA GLY A 67 6.44 -15.35 -18.09
C GLY A 67 7.76 -15.95 -18.58
N GLU A 68 8.81 -15.14 -18.73
CA GLU A 68 10.17 -15.63 -19.02
C GLU A 68 10.87 -16.28 -17.82
N VAL A 69 10.42 -15.98 -16.59
CA VAL A 69 11.17 -16.31 -15.36
C VAL A 69 10.38 -17.16 -14.36
N VAL A 70 9.05 -17.16 -14.45
CA VAL A 70 8.16 -17.94 -13.57
C VAL A 70 7.16 -18.73 -14.42
N PRO A 71 6.90 -20.02 -14.12
CA PRO A 71 6.04 -20.87 -14.96
C PRO A 71 4.55 -20.51 -14.90
N ARG A 72 4.10 -19.84 -13.82
CA ARG A 72 2.71 -19.44 -13.62
C ARG A 72 2.62 -17.98 -13.21
N VAL A 73 1.81 -17.19 -13.92
CA VAL A 73 1.62 -15.76 -13.65
C VAL A 73 0.14 -15.44 -13.52
N LEU A 74 -0.25 -14.84 -12.40
CA LEU A 74 -1.58 -14.29 -12.17
C LEU A 74 -1.54 -12.76 -12.22
N ARG A 75 -2.57 -12.17 -12.81
CA ARG A 75 -2.84 -10.74 -12.68
C ARG A 75 -3.96 -10.54 -11.66
N LEU A 76 -3.74 -9.68 -10.68
CA LEU A 76 -4.83 -9.22 -9.84
C LEU A 76 -5.69 -8.24 -10.64
N ASP A 77 -6.92 -8.67 -10.93
CA ASP A 77 -8.01 -7.84 -11.43
C ASP A 77 -9.30 -8.14 -10.66
N HIS A 78 -10.39 -7.46 -11.01
CA HIS A 78 -11.66 -7.58 -10.32
C HIS A 78 -12.35 -8.95 -10.50
N SER A 79 -11.85 -9.83 -11.37
CA SER A 79 -12.43 -11.14 -11.68
C SER A 79 -11.74 -12.30 -10.97
N LEU A 80 -10.51 -12.09 -10.49
CA LEU A 80 -9.75 -13.10 -9.77
C LEU A 80 -10.46 -13.45 -8.44
N PRO A 81 -10.59 -14.74 -8.07
CA PRO A 81 -11.12 -15.11 -6.76
C PRO A 81 -10.29 -14.48 -5.62
N LEU A 82 -10.97 -13.85 -4.67
CA LEU A 82 -10.35 -13.12 -3.57
C LEU A 82 -10.69 -13.77 -2.21
N PRO A 83 -9.81 -13.66 -1.21
CA PRO A 83 -10.10 -14.08 0.16
C PRO A 83 -11.07 -13.12 0.90
N ILE A 84 -11.44 -12.00 0.27
CA ILE A 84 -12.41 -11.01 0.76
C ILE A 84 -13.49 -10.77 -0.30
N LYS A 85 -14.68 -10.35 0.12
CA LYS A 85 -15.78 -9.96 -0.78
C LYS A 85 -15.67 -8.48 -1.13
N ILE A 86 -15.78 -8.14 -2.41
CA ILE A 86 -15.87 -6.74 -2.85
C ILE A 86 -17.33 -6.27 -2.77
N GLY A 87 -17.63 -5.41 -1.79
CA GLY A 87 -18.92 -4.75 -1.62
C GLY A 87 -19.02 -3.39 -2.34
N TYR A 88 -18.03 -3.05 -3.16
CA TYR A 88 -17.98 -1.79 -3.90
C TYR A 88 -18.97 -1.79 -5.06
N ALA A 89 -19.69 -0.68 -5.28
CA ALA A 89 -20.74 -0.61 -6.31
C ALA A 89 -20.22 -0.79 -7.74
N THR A 90 -18.97 -0.41 -7.99
CA THR A 90 -18.28 -0.53 -9.28
C THR A 90 -16.95 -1.29 -9.11
N PRO A 91 -16.98 -2.63 -8.92
CA PRO A 91 -15.77 -3.40 -8.64
C PRO A 91 -14.66 -3.22 -9.69
N SER A 92 -15.03 -3.02 -10.95
CA SER A 92 -14.09 -2.80 -12.06
C SER A 92 -13.32 -1.47 -12.00
N THR A 93 -13.78 -0.51 -11.21
CA THR A 93 -13.09 0.78 -11.03
C THR A 93 -12.23 0.81 -9.76
N LEU A 94 -12.25 -0.25 -8.96
CA LEU A 94 -11.47 -0.32 -7.72
C LEU A 94 -10.01 -0.63 -8.05
N GLY A 95 -9.09 0.12 -7.44
CA GLY A 95 -7.65 -0.11 -7.60
C GLY A 95 -7.23 -1.48 -7.10
N ALA A 96 -6.47 -2.21 -7.91
CA ALA A 96 -5.96 -3.54 -7.56
C ALA A 96 -5.00 -3.51 -6.36
N ASP A 97 -4.23 -2.43 -6.22
CA ASP A 97 -3.41 -2.09 -5.05
C ASP A 97 -4.25 -2.03 -3.76
N ARG A 98 -5.40 -1.32 -3.80
CA ARG A 98 -6.33 -1.23 -2.66
C ARG A 98 -6.93 -2.59 -2.31
N ILE A 99 -7.28 -3.40 -3.32
CA ILE A 99 -7.78 -4.77 -3.10
C ILE A 99 -6.70 -5.62 -2.42
N ALA A 100 -5.47 -5.58 -2.91
CA ALA A 100 -4.35 -6.29 -2.32
C ALA A 100 -4.13 -5.86 -0.87
N ALA A 101 -3.97 -4.56 -0.59
CA ALA A 101 -3.75 -4.07 0.78
C ALA A 101 -4.88 -4.48 1.74
N ALA A 102 -6.14 -4.38 1.29
CA ALA A 102 -7.32 -4.82 2.04
C ALA A 102 -7.29 -6.32 2.36
N ALA A 103 -7.00 -7.16 1.35
CA ALA A 103 -6.89 -8.60 1.52
C ALA A 103 -5.75 -8.96 2.49
N GLY A 104 -4.58 -8.31 2.36
CA GLY A 104 -3.45 -8.51 3.25
C GLY A 104 -3.78 -8.20 4.71
N ALA A 105 -4.38 -7.03 4.95
CA ALA A 105 -4.72 -6.57 6.29
C ALA A 105 -5.78 -7.44 6.99
N TRP A 106 -6.79 -7.90 6.24
CA TRP A 106 -7.86 -8.73 6.78
C TRP A 106 -7.39 -10.17 7.02
N CYS A 107 -6.64 -10.76 6.08
CA CYS A 107 -6.12 -12.13 6.20
C CYS A 107 -5.15 -12.32 7.38
N ASP A 108 -4.50 -11.26 7.86
CA ASP A 108 -3.65 -11.34 9.04
C ASP A 108 -4.45 -11.54 10.34
N ARG A 109 -5.69 -11.05 10.41
CA ARG A 109 -6.61 -11.26 11.53
C ARG A 109 -8.07 -11.39 11.06
N PRO A 110 -8.45 -12.53 10.45
CA PRO A 110 -9.83 -12.77 10.01
C PRO A 110 -10.82 -12.62 11.16
N GLY A 111 -12.01 -12.09 10.86
CA GLY A 111 -13.04 -11.83 11.89
C GLY A 111 -12.87 -10.50 12.63
N SER A 112 -11.86 -9.69 12.32
CA SER A 112 -11.66 -8.36 12.90
C SER A 112 -11.84 -7.27 11.84
N PRO A 113 -12.67 -6.23 12.08
CA PRO A 113 -12.81 -5.13 11.16
C PRO A 113 -11.51 -4.32 11.08
N VAL A 114 -11.18 -3.82 9.89
CA VAL A 114 -9.93 -3.10 9.66
C VAL A 114 -10.14 -1.89 8.75
N LEU A 115 -9.57 -0.77 9.19
CA LEU A 115 -9.31 0.41 8.38
C LEU A 115 -7.87 0.31 7.86
N VAL A 116 -7.75 0.07 6.56
CA VAL A 116 -6.48 0.04 5.84
C VAL A 116 -6.18 1.43 5.32
N VAL A 117 -5.00 1.95 5.66
CA VAL A 117 -4.56 3.28 5.25
C VAL A 117 -3.25 3.13 4.50
N ASP A 118 -3.28 3.25 3.18
CA ASP A 118 -2.05 3.29 2.38
C ASP A 118 -1.70 4.74 2.10
N ALA A 119 -0.56 5.19 2.59
CA ALA A 119 -0.06 6.55 2.38
C ALA A 119 1.12 6.50 1.40
N GLY A 120 0.81 6.53 0.11
CA GLY A 120 1.77 6.64 -0.99
C GLY A 120 1.67 8.00 -1.70
N THR A 121 1.65 8.00 -3.04
CA THR A 121 1.38 9.21 -3.83
C THR A 121 0.04 9.85 -3.43
N ALA A 122 -1.00 9.02 -3.30
CA ALA A 122 -2.26 9.35 -2.66
C ALA A 122 -2.33 8.63 -1.31
N VAL A 123 -3.20 9.12 -0.41
CA VAL A 123 -3.63 8.35 0.77
C VAL A 123 -4.97 7.71 0.50
N THR A 124 -5.09 6.41 0.72
CA THR A 124 -6.39 5.71 0.71
C THR A 124 -6.81 5.36 2.13
N TYR A 125 -8.12 5.28 2.37
CA TYR A 125 -8.72 4.92 3.65
C TYR A 125 -9.81 3.88 3.39
N ASP A 126 -9.45 2.62 3.44
CA ASP A 126 -10.25 1.48 3.00
C ASP A 126 -10.79 0.67 4.17
N TYR A 127 -12.09 0.42 4.21
CA TYR A 127 -12.73 -0.34 5.28
C TYR A 127 -13.10 -1.75 4.83
N VAL A 128 -12.63 -2.73 5.60
CA VAL A 128 -13.06 -4.13 5.50
C VAL A 128 -13.72 -4.52 6.82
N SER A 129 -14.95 -5.02 6.76
CA SER A 129 -15.67 -5.48 7.94
C SER A 129 -15.16 -6.83 8.44
N ALA A 130 -15.58 -7.19 9.66
CA ALA A 130 -15.19 -8.44 10.31
C ALA A 130 -15.46 -9.69 9.45
N ASP A 131 -16.58 -9.72 8.73
CA ASP A 131 -17.00 -10.77 7.81
C ASP A 131 -16.29 -10.76 6.45
N GLY A 132 -15.27 -9.90 6.28
CA GLY A 132 -14.41 -9.87 5.09
C GLY A 132 -15.03 -9.14 3.90
N VAL A 133 -15.94 -8.19 4.13
CA VAL A 133 -16.52 -7.36 3.07
C VAL A 133 -15.76 -6.04 2.97
N PHE A 134 -15.17 -5.76 1.81
CA PHE A 134 -14.65 -4.45 1.45
C PHE A 134 -15.83 -3.51 1.14
N HIS A 135 -16.13 -2.58 2.04
CA HIS A 135 -17.27 -1.66 1.87
C HIS A 135 -16.96 -0.46 1.00
N GLY A 136 -15.68 -0.15 0.83
CA GLY A 136 -15.23 1.05 0.15
C GLY A 136 -14.23 1.83 0.98
N GLY A 137 -13.95 3.05 0.52
CA GLY A 137 -12.98 3.91 1.16
C GLY A 137 -12.82 5.25 0.46
N ASN A 138 -12.02 6.11 1.07
CA ASN A 138 -11.75 7.46 0.57
C ASN A 138 -10.35 7.56 -0.03
N ILE A 139 -10.16 8.50 -0.96
CA ILE A 139 -8.86 8.84 -1.54
C ILE A 139 -8.59 10.32 -1.28
N ALA A 140 -7.41 10.64 -0.77
CA ALA A 140 -6.95 11.99 -0.50
C ALA A 140 -5.51 12.18 -1.02
N PRO A 141 -5.03 13.43 -1.17
CA PRO A 141 -3.65 13.68 -1.54
C PRO A 141 -2.64 13.15 -0.51
N GLY A 142 -1.59 12.45 -0.95
CA GLY A 142 -0.44 12.05 -0.13
C GLY A 142 0.39 13.26 0.34
N ILE A 143 1.32 13.04 1.28
CA ILE A 143 2.16 14.09 1.86
C ILE A 143 2.86 14.90 0.76
N SER A 144 3.59 14.23 -0.13
CA SER A 144 4.32 14.89 -1.23
C SER A 144 3.39 15.66 -2.17
N MET A 145 2.18 15.15 -2.44
CA MET A 145 1.19 15.87 -3.25
C MET A 145 0.68 17.12 -2.53
N GLN A 146 0.43 17.06 -1.22
CA GLN A 146 -0.02 18.22 -0.45
C GLN A 146 1.06 19.32 -0.42
N LEU A 147 2.32 18.94 -0.16
CA LEU A 147 3.45 19.87 -0.15
C LEU A 147 3.64 20.55 -1.50
N GLU A 148 3.63 19.76 -2.59
CA GLU A 148 3.81 20.28 -3.95
C GLU A 148 2.60 21.13 -4.40
N ALA A 149 1.38 20.76 -4.01
CA ALA A 149 0.18 21.53 -4.33
C ALA A 149 0.22 22.93 -3.70
N LEU A 150 0.63 23.05 -2.43
CA LEU A 150 0.76 24.34 -1.75
C LEU A 150 1.79 25.24 -2.44
N HIS A 151 2.91 24.67 -2.89
CA HIS A 151 3.91 25.43 -3.64
C HIS A 151 3.39 25.87 -5.03
N ARG A 152 2.73 24.97 -5.78
CA ARG A 152 2.28 25.26 -7.15
C ARG A 152 1.08 26.20 -7.22
N TYR A 153 0.15 26.10 -6.29
CA TYR A 153 -1.14 26.81 -6.35
C TYR A 153 -1.21 28.02 -5.43
N THR A 154 -0.09 28.50 -4.91
CA THR A 154 -0.02 29.74 -4.13
C THR A 154 1.16 30.62 -4.56
N ALA A 155 1.03 31.94 -4.42
CA ALA A 155 2.03 32.87 -4.92
C ALA A 155 3.29 32.98 -4.04
N ARG A 156 3.22 32.58 -2.77
CA ARG A 156 4.25 32.88 -1.75
C ARG A 156 4.74 31.69 -0.94
N LEU A 157 4.07 30.52 -1.01
CA LEU A 157 4.51 29.38 -0.21
C LEU A 157 5.75 28.73 -0.84
N PRO A 158 6.81 28.50 -0.03
CA PRO A 158 8.02 27.88 -0.53
C PRO A 158 7.77 26.42 -0.89
N ARG A 159 8.64 25.87 -1.73
CA ARG A 159 8.71 24.43 -1.93
C ARG A 159 9.32 23.79 -0.69
N VAL A 160 8.61 22.86 -0.08
CA VAL A 160 9.03 22.17 1.15
C VAL A 160 9.36 20.70 0.83
N PRO A 161 10.54 20.18 1.23
CA PRO A 161 10.90 18.79 1.01
C PRO A 161 10.06 17.84 1.88
N TYR A 162 10.02 16.56 1.49
CA TYR A 162 9.37 15.53 2.28
C TYR A 162 10.05 15.37 3.65
N PRO A 163 9.29 15.28 4.76
CA PRO A 163 9.85 15.09 6.10
C PRO A 163 10.24 13.63 6.34
N GLU A 164 11.52 13.30 6.20
CA GLU A 164 12.00 11.92 6.42
C GLU A 164 11.87 11.47 7.88
N HIS A 165 12.05 12.37 8.85
CA HIS A 165 12.07 12.03 10.27
C HIS A 165 11.25 13.01 11.12
N PRO A 166 9.91 13.09 10.92
CA PRO A 166 9.09 14.15 11.50
C PRO A 166 9.11 14.20 13.03
N VAL A 167 9.18 13.05 13.72
CA VAL A 167 9.27 13.02 15.19
C VAL A 167 10.53 13.75 15.68
N ARG A 168 11.68 13.46 15.04
CA ARG A 168 12.96 14.09 15.37
C ARG A 168 12.96 15.57 14.98
N ASP A 169 12.46 15.88 13.79
CA ASP A 169 12.58 17.20 13.20
C ASP A 169 11.61 18.22 13.87
N PHE A 170 10.50 17.76 14.44
CA PHE A 170 9.47 18.63 15.05
C PHE A 170 9.32 18.49 16.57
N ALA A 171 10.02 17.57 17.24
CA ALA A 171 10.06 17.43 18.69
C ALA A 171 8.66 17.50 19.36
N ASP A 172 7.75 16.63 18.91
CA ASP A 172 6.35 16.52 19.37
C ASP A 172 5.47 17.77 19.17
N ARG A 173 5.96 18.80 18.44
CA ARG A 173 5.13 19.92 18.05
C ARG A 173 4.10 19.49 17.01
N TYR A 174 2.89 20.00 17.18
CA TYR A 174 1.77 19.82 16.24
C TYR A 174 1.34 21.14 15.58
N MET A 175 1.93 22.27 15.99
CA MET A 175 1.73 23.59 15.38
C MET A 175 3.06 24.11 14.83
N GLY A 176 3.04 24.60 13.59
CA GLY A 176 4.21 25.22 12.96
C GLY A 176 4.59 26.55 13.60
N TRP A 177 5.89 26.85 13.60
CA TRP A 177 6.46 28.10 14.11
C TRP A 177 7.09 28.97 13.00
N ASP A 178 7.14 28.44 11.79
CA ASP A 178 7.53 29.11 10.55
C ASP A 178 6.73 28.53 9.39
N THR A 179 6.81 29.14 8.21
CA THR A 179 6.03 28.70 7.05
C THR A 179 6.33 27.25 6.63
N PRO A 180 7.60 26.80 6.53
CA PRO A 180 7.90 25.40 6.20
C PRO A 180 7.34 24.40 7.21
N SER A 181 7.52 24.63 8.51
CA SER A 181 6.97 23.74 9.55
C SER A 181 5.45 23.75 9.57
N ALA A 182 4.80 24.90 9.34
CA ALA A 182 3.34 24.99 9.25
C ALA A 182 2.77 24.17 8.08
N ILE A 183 3.44 24.23 6.92
CA ILE A 183 3.09 23.42 5.74
C ILE A 183 3.26 21.93 6.05
N THR A 184 4.44 21.53 6.57
CA THR A 184 4.74 20.12 6.85
C THR A 184 3.83 19.53 7.91
N LEU A 185 3.67 20.20 9.04
CA LEU A 185 2.83 19.73 10.15
C LEU A 185 1.35 19.69 9.74
N GLY A 186 0.88 20.67 8.95
CA GLY A 186 -0.46 20.65 8.39
C GLY A 186 -0.72 19.42 7.51
N ALA A 187 0.23 19.08 6.64
CA ALA A 187 0.12 17.91 5.76
C ALA A 187 0.13 16.57 6.55
N LEU A 188 1.03 16.45 7.52
CA LEU A 188 1.16 15.26 8.37
C LEU A 188 -0.05 15.05 9.28
N TYR A 189 -0.37 16.05 10.10
CA TYR A 189 -1.48 15.93 11.07
C TYR A 189 -2.86 16.00 10.41
N GLY A 190 -2.97 16.52 9.18
CA GLY A 190 -4.16 16.36 8.36
C GLY A 190 -4.48 14.89 8.08
N ILE A 191 -3.46 14.08 7.73
CA ILE A 191 -3.61 12.63 7.54
C ILE A 191 -3.92 11.95 8.87
N VAL A 192 -3.14 12.21 9.93
CA VAL A 192 -3.37 11.61 11.27
C VAL A 192 -4.80 11.89 11.76
N GLY A 193 -5.27 13.13 11.60
CA GLY A 193 -6.63 13.53 11.95
C GLY A 193 -7.70 12.82 11.13
N ALA A 194 -7.47 12.61 9.83
CA ALA A 194 -8.39 11.84 8.98
C ALA A 194 -8.48 10.37 9.42
N ILE A 195 -7.34 9.74 9.73
CA ILE A 195 -7.30 8.36 10.25
C ILE A 195 -8.13 8.25 11.54
N ASP A 196 -7.90 9.15 12.50
CA ASP A 196 -8.63 9.15 13.78
C ASP A 196 -10.13 9.41 13.58
N TYR A 197 -10.48 10.34 12.68
CA TYR A 197 -11.87 10.65 12.34
C TYR A 197 -12.62 9.43 11.77
N TYR A 198 -12.00 8.68 10.85
CA TYR A 198 -12.61 7.48 10.28
C TYR A 198 -12.65 6.33 11.27
N ARG A 199 -11.56 6.05 11.99
CA ARG A 199 -11.53 4.93 12.96
C ARG A 199 -12.65 5.05 14.00
N ARG A 200 -12.89 6.27 14.51
CA ARG A 200 -13.92 6.53 15.53
C ARG A 200 -15.34 6.29 15.03
N ARG A 201 -15.57 6.26 13.72
CA ARG A 201 -16.87 5.99 13.09
C ARG A 201 -17.09 4.52 12.74
N LEU A 202 -16.02 3.74 12.63
CA LEU A 202 -16.06 2.35 12.17
C LEU A 202 -16.22 1.33 13.32
N GLY A 203 -16.14 1.79 14.57
CA GLY A 203 -16.27 0.96 15.77
C GLY A 203 -14.98 0.91 16.58
N ALA A 204 -15.09 0.73 17.90
CA ALA A 204 -13.94 0.77 18.80
C ALA A 204 -12.97 -0.41 18.61
N ASP A 205 -13.43 -1.50 18.01
CA ASP A 205 -12.70 -2.72 17.68
C ASP A 205 -12.05 -2.68 16.29
N THR A 206 -12.30 -1.62 15.50
CA THR A 206 -11.69 -1.48 14.17
C THR A 206 -10.19 -1.23 14.32
N ARG A 207 -9.41 -2.17 13.79
CA ARG A 207 -7.95 -2.03 13.70
C ARG A 207 -7.58 -0.99 12.66
N VAL A 208 -6.47 -0.31 12.86
CA VAL A 208 -5.90 0.58 11.86
C VAL A 208 -4.59 -0.02 11.39
N VAL A 209 -4.49 -0.32 10.09
CA VAL A 209 -3.27 -0.83 9.47
C VAL A 209 -2.77 0.19 8.46
N LEU A 210 -1.59 0.74 8.72
CA LEU A 210 -0.87 1.67 7.85
C LEU A 210 0.06 0.90 6.92
N GLY A 211 -0.24 0.96 5.63
CA GLY A 211 0.56 0.39 4.55
C GLY A 211 1.45 1.41 3.86
N GLY A 212 2.31 0.90 2.98
CA GLY A 212 3.06 1.70 2.02
C GLY A 212 4.23 2.48 2.60
N GLY A 213 4.84 3.29 1.74
CA GLY A 213 6.10 3.99 2.03
C GLY A 213 6.02 5.00 3.17
N CYS A 214 4.87 5.64 3.43
CA CYS A 214 4.77 6.65 4.49
C CYS A 214 4.34 6.07 5.86
N ALA A 215 4.15 4.75 5.99
CA ALA A 215 3.75 4.14 7.26
C ALA A 215 4.73 4.48 8.40
N HIS A 216 6.03 4.46 8.13
CA HIS A 216 7.08 4.84 9.10
C HIS A 216 7.05 6.33 9.47
N THR A 217 6.54 7.19 8.59
CA THR A 217 6.42 8.64 8.81
C THR A 217 5.18 8.97 9.63
N VAL A 218 4.05 8.32 9.34
CA VAL A 218 2.73 8.65 9.91
C VAL A 218 2.44 7.88 11.19
N ALA A 219 2.81 6.61 11.28
CA ALA A 219 2.50 5.77 12.44
C ALA A 219 3.03 6.35 13.77
N PRO A 220 4.27 6.88 13.85
CA PRO A 220 4.78 7.48 15.09
C PRO A 220 4.04 8.75 15.54
N LEU A 221 3.28 9.39 14.64
CA LEU A 221 2.50 10.60 14.94
C LEU A 221 1.09 10.28 15.46
N CYS A 222 0.66 9.02 15.38
CA CYS A 222 -0.66 8.59 15.83
C CYS A 222 -0.68 8.38 17.35
N THR A 223 -1.64 8.99 18.03
CA THR A 223 -1.86 8.84 19.49
C THR A 223 -2.80 7.68 19.84
N PHE A 224 -3.08 6.81 18.88
CA PHE A 224 -3.97 5.67 18.98
C PHE A 224 -3.30 4.43 18.37
N PRO A 225 -3.76 3.21 18.71
CA PRO A 225 -3.15 1.99 18.19
C PRO A 225 -3.21 1.94 16.67
N VAL A 226 -2.04 1.80 16.05
CA VAL A 226 -1.85 1.62 14.62
C VAL A 226 -0.82 0.51 14.41
N GLU A 227 -1.03 -0.29 13.37
CA GLU A 227 -0.10 -1.32 12.93
C GLU A 227 0.53 -0.87 11.63
N ALA A 228 1.85 -0.76 11.57
CA ALA A 228 2.57 -0.39 10.35
C ALA A 228 3.07 -1.64 9.64
N ASP A 229 2.79 -1.75 8.34
CA ASP A 229 3.29 -2.82 7.48
C ASP A 229 3.64 -2.28 6.10
N GLU A 230 4.93 -2.05 5.86
CA GLU A 230 5.42 -1.52 4.59
C GLU A 230 5.23 -2.50 3.41
N HIS A 231 4.95 -3.77 3.68
CA HIS A 231 4.74 -4.82 2.69
C HIS A 231 3.25 -5.18 2.53
N LEU A 232 2.33 -4.39 3.06
CA LEU A 232 0.91 -4.74 3.14
C LEU A 232 0.28 -5.14 1.78
N ALA A 233 0.50 -4.33 0.74
CA ALA A 233 0.01 -4.64 -0.61
C ALA A 233 0.66 -5.92 -1.18
N SER A 234 1.98 -6.04 -1.08
CA SER A 234 2.73 -7.22 -1.52
C SER A 234 2.33 -8.50 -0.78
N LYS A 235 2.06 -8.39 0.53
CA LYS A 235 1.51 -9.45 1.37
C LYS A 235 0.12 -9.83 0.90
N GLY A 236 -0.73 -8.85 0.63
CA GLY A 236 -2.06 -9.04 0.08
C GLY A 236 -2.08 -9.79 -1.24
N LEU A 237 -1.21 -9.39 -2.17
CA LEU A 237 -0.97 -10.13 -3.41
C LEU A 237 -0.61 -11.59 -3.11
N ASN A 238 0.32 -11.84 -2.18
CA ASN A 238 0.71 -13.19 -1.81
C ASN A 238 -0.46 -14.01 -1.23
N ARG A 239 -1.28 -13.41 -0.36
CA ARG A 239 -2.51 -14.06 0.17
C ARG A 239 -3.47 -14.43 -0.95
N ILE A 240 -3.63 -13.56 -1.95
CA ILE A 240 -4.50 -13.81 -3.11
C ILE A 240 -3.92 -14.91 -4.00
N LEU A 241 -2.60 -14.92 -4.24
CA LEU A 241 -1.94 -15.97 -5.00
C LEU A 241 -2.15 -17.35 -4.35
N LEU A 242 -1.87 -17.46 -3.04
CA LEU A 242 -2.08 -18.70 -2.27
C LEU A 242 -3.54 -19.13 -2.27
N TYR A 243 -4.49 -18.19 -2.18
CA TYR A 243 -5.93 -18.48 -2.28
C TYR A 243 -6.36 -19.10 -3.62
N ASN A 244 -5.52 -18.94 -4.66
CA ASN A 244 -5.74 -19.46 -6.00
C ASN A 244 -4.77 -20.59 -6.37
N GLU A 245 -3.93 -21.09 -5.44
CA GLU A 245 -3.07 -22.27 -5.68
C GLU A 245 -3.85 -23.59 -5.58
N ASP A 246 -4.84 -23.66 -4.68
CA ASP A 246 -5.61 -24.88 -4.38
C ASP A 246 -6.90 -25.02 -5.21
N LYS A 247 -7.01 -24.32 -6.35
CA LYS A 247 -8.22 -24.30 -7.21
C LYS A 247 -7.87 -24.47 -8.68
#